data_AF-A0A957EM86-F1
#
_entry.id   AF-A0A957EM86-F1
#
_cell.length_a   1.000
_cell.length_b   1.000
_cell.length_c   1.000
_cell.angle_alpha   90.00
_cell.angle_beta   90.00
_cell.angle_gamma   90.00
#
_symmetry.space_group_name_H-M   'P 1'
#
loop_
_entity.id
_entity.type
_entity.pdbx_description
1 polymer ?
#
loop_
_entity_poly.entity_id
_entity_poly.type
_entity_poly.pdbx_seq_one_letter_code
_entity_poly.pdbx_strand_id
1 'polypeptide(L)'
;MMNLVNYELVTDLQLEHRVYRRYHASCDLLAEMGFVRQFVYSEMQIPYSLFLLLPVWLLMLVQREVLRRQRPFRISSSYPLLFFPDHGTFALVCGLGIKFYTLFDDGTGLITSTISSRGLTNERLQLYKYIVSHDVEWAWTNHQERLRQFVLSGKHVQGNGRFQTYVTLSQREDQAMTSR
;
A
#
# COMPACT_ATOMS: atom_id res chain seq x y z
N MET A 1 -20.96 2.06 -5.26
CA MET A 1 -19.72 2.63 -5.82
C MET A 1 -18.94 1.47 -6.42
N MET A 2 -18.56 1.54 -7.69
CA MET A 2 -17.91 0.40 -8.37
C MET A 2 -16.44 0.35 -7.93
N ASN A 3 -16.02 -0.72 -7.26
CA ASN A 3 -14.60 -0.92 -6.97
C ASN A 3 -13.86 -1.18 -8.30
N LEU A 4 -13.01 -0.23 -8.68
CA LEU A 4 -12.22 -0.31 -9.92
C LEU A 4 -11.05 -1.29 -9.79
N VAL A 5 -10.67 -1.63 -8.55
CA VAL A 5 -9.57 -2.53 -8.22
C VAL A 5 -10.04 -3.62 -7.27
N ASN A 6 -9.75 -4.86 -7.63
CA ASN A 6 -9.92 -6.03 -6.77
C ASN A 6 -8.58 -6.45 -6.19
N TYR A 7 -8.55 -6.81 -4.91
CA TYR A 7 -7.36 -7.22 -4.20
C TYR A 7 -7.41 -8.73 -3.98
N GLU A 8 -6.34 -9.44 -4.32
CA GLU A 8 -6.25 -10.88 -4.15
C GLU A 8 -4.89 -11.27 -3.57
N LEU A 9 -4.89 -12.13 -2.55
CA LEU A 9 -3.67 -12.72 -2.04
C LEU A 9 -3.04 -13.63 -3.09
N VAL A 10 -1.74 -13.49 -3.30
CA VAL A 10 -0.99 -14.36 -4.20
C VAL A 10 -0.70 -15.68 -3.47
N THR A 11 -1.18 -16.78 -4.04
CA THR A 11 -0.88 -18.14 -3.59
C THR A 11 0.15 -18.85 -4.50
N ASP A 12 0.47 -18.24 -5.63
CA ASP A 12 1.47 -18.73 -6.59
C ASP A 12 2.89 -18.40 -6.11
N LEU A 13 3.62 -19.43 -5.68
CA LEU A 13 4.99 -19.32 -5.18
C LEU A 13 5.97 -18.75 -6.22
N GLN A 14 5.77 -19.01 -7.52
CA GLN A 14 6.66 -18.47 -8.54
C GLN A 14 6.50 -16.95 -8.67
N LEU A 15 5.26 -16.48 -8.56
CA LEU A 15 4.95 -15.07 -8.55
C LEU A 15 5.47 -14.40 -7.28
N GLU A 16 5.23 -15.00 -6.12
CA GLU A 16 5.72 -14.50 -4.84
C GLU A 16 7.25 -14.31 -4.87
N HIS A 17 8.00 -15.32 -5.32
CA HIS A 17 9.45 -15.22 -5.51
C HIS A 17 9.85 -14.11 -6.48
N ARG A 18 9.11 -13.94 -7.58
CA ARG A 18 9.38 -12.87 -8.55
C ARG A 18 9.16 -11.48 -7.94
N VAL A 19 8.11 -11.32 -7.13
CA VAL A 19 7.82 -10.08 -6.40
C VAL A 19 8.94 -9.78 -5.42
N TYR A 20 9.27 -10.70 -4.50
CA TYR A 20 10.33 -10.45 -3.53
C TYR A 20 11.70 -10.23 -4.19
N ARG A 21 12.02 -10.91 -5.30
CA ARG A 21 13.24 -10.64 -6.05
C ARG A 21 13.27 -9.22 -6.61
N ARG A 22 12.14 -8.74 -7.17
CA ARG A 22 12.05 -7.39 -7.74
C ARG A 22 12.25 -6.30 -6.69
N TYR A 23 11.69 -6.49 -5.50
CA TYR A 23 11.69 -5.50 -4.44
C TYR A 23 12.65 -5.84 -3.28
N HIS A 24 13.64 -6.71 -3.50
CA HIS A 24 14.51 -7.23 -2.42
C HIS A 24 15.16 -6.09 -1.63
N ALA A 25 15.79 -5.11 -2.30
CA ALA A 25 16.47 -4.00 -1.64
C ALA A 25 15.55 -3.23 -0.67
N SER A 26 14.31 -2.94 -1.08
CA SER A 26 13.33 -2.26 -0.22
C SER A 26 12.79 -3.16 0.89
N CYS A 27 12.60 -4.45 0.60
CA CYS A 27 12.13 -5.41 1.60
C CYS A 27 13.20 -5.67 2.68
N ASP A 28 14.47 -5.73 2.29
CA ASP A 28 15.60 -5.97 3.18
C ASP A 28 15.84 -4.72 4.05
N LEU A 29 15.78 -3.52 3.46
CA LEU A 29 15.80 -2.26 4.22
C LEU A 29 14.68 -2.19 5.28
N LEU A 30 13.45 -2.51 4.90
CA LEU A 30 12.33 -2.55 5.84
C LEU A 30 12.50 -3.65 6.89
N ALA A 31 13.11 -4.78 6.55
CA ALA A 31 13.40 -5.85 7.51
C ALA A 31 14.43 -5.41 8.56
N GLU A 32 15.45 -4.65 8.17
CA GLU A 32 16.40 -4.03 9.11
C GLU A 32 15.70 -3.04 10.07
N MET A 33 14.61 -2.39 9.62
CA MET A 33 13.77 -1.53 10.46
C MET A 33 12.78 -2.30 11.35
N GLY A 34 12.75 -3.63 11.28
CA GLY A 34 11.88 -4.50 12.08
C GLY A 34 10.55 -4.89 11.42
N PHE A 35 10.34 -4.58 10.13
CA PHE A 35 9.17 -5.09 9.41
C PHE A 35 9.35 -6.57 9.04
N VAL A 36 8.29 -7.35 9.19
CA VAL A 36 8.24 -8.75 8.76
C VAL A 36 7.52 -8.87 7.42
N ARG A 37 8.01 -9.75 6.55
CA ARG A 37 7.31 -10.11 5.30
C ARG A 37 5.99 -10.79 5.67
N GLN A 38 4.87 -10.23 5.22
CA GLN A 38 3.55 -10.70 5.62
C GLN A 38 2.84 -11.40 4.46
N PHE A 39 2.61 -10.68 3.36
CA PHE A 39 1.86 -11.21 2.20
C PHE A 39 2.44 -10.67 0.90
N VAL A 40 2.18 -11.38 -0.20
CA VAL A 40 2.15 -10.80 -1.54
C VAL A 40 0.70 -10.74 -2.00
N TYR A 41 0.30 -9.62 -2.57
CA TYR A 41 -1.05 -9.47 -3.12
C TYR A 41 -0.98 -8.92 -4.54
N SER A 42 -2.08 -9.09 -5.26
CA SER A 42 -2.29 -8.55 -6.59
C SER A 42 -3.44 -7.55 -6.57
N GLU A 43 -3.22 -6.40 -7.19
CA GLU A 43 -4.27 -5.48 -7.61
C GLU A 43 -4.71 -5.90 -9.01
N MET A 44 -5.99 -6.18 -9.17
CA MET A 44 -6.60 -6.56 -10.42
C MET A 44 -7.53 -5.45 -10.87
N GLN A 45 -7.26 -4.91 -12.05
CA GLN A 45 -8.12 -3.93 -12.69
C GLN A 45 -9.37 -4.61 -13.29
N ILE A 46 -10.37 -3.79 -13.64
CA ILE A 46 -11.60 -4.24 -14.31
C ILE A 46 -11.31 -5.05 -15.59
N PRO A 47 -12.24 -5.93 -16.02
CA PRO A 47 -12.16 -6.61 -17.32
C PRO A 47 -11.86 -5.65 -18.48
N TYR A 48 -11.05 -6.10 -19.46
CA TYR A 48 -10.63 -5.31 -20.63
C TYR A 48 -9.86 -4.01 -20.33
N SER A 49 -9.43 -3.81 -19.07
CA SER A 49 -8.60 -2.67 -18.65
C SER A 49 -7.30 -2.52 -19.44
N LEU A 50 -6.77 -3.59 -20.05
CA LEU A 50 -5.56 -3.48 -20.87
C LEU A 50 -5.72 -2.51 -22.04
N PHE A 51 -6.91 -2.45 -22.65
CA PHE A 51 -7.17 -1.53 -23.76
C PHE A 51 -7.43 -0.11 -23.28
N LEU A 52 -8.15 0.03 -22.15
CA LEU A 52 -8.51 1.33 -21.57
C LEU A 52 -7.31 2.03 -20.91
N LEU A 53 -6.42 1.25 -20.28
CA LEU A 53 -5.32 1.72 -19.44
C LEU A 53 -3.95 1.37 -20.04
N LEU A 54 -3.86 1.20 -21.37
CA LEU A 54 -2.60 0.88 -22.03
C LEU A 54 -1.46 1.86 -21.71
N PRO A 55 -1.69 3.20 -21.67
CA PRO A 55 -0.63 4.14 -21.28
C PRO A 55 -0.14 3.92 -19.85
N VAL A 56 -1.06 3.64 -18.91
CA VAL A 56 -0.74 3.35 -17.52
C VAL A 56 0.08 2.07 -17.42
N TRP A 57 -0.31 1.04 -18.17
CA TRP A 57 0.42 -0.23 -18.23
C TRP A 57 1.86 -0.05 -18.71
N LEU A 58 2.08 0.78 -19.73
CA LEU A 58 3.43 1.11 -20.21
C LEU A 58 4.26 1.84 -19.14
N LEU A 59 3.65 2.78 -18.41
CA LEU A 59 4.33 3.46 -17.29
C LEU A 59 4.73 2.47 -16.19
N MET A 60 3.84 1.54 -15.84
CA MET A 60 4.15 0.50 -14.86
C MET A 60 5.29 -0.43 -15.32
N LEU A 61 5.39 -0.70 -16.62
CA LEU A 61 6.54 -1.43 -17.18
C LEU A 61 7.85 -0.64 -17.03
N VAL A 62 7.83 0.67 -17.26
CA VAL A 62 9.00 1.54 -17.07
C VAL A 62 9.47 1.52 -15.61
N GLN A 63 8.53 1.51 -14.66
CA GLN A 63 8.82 1.36 -13.21
C GLN A 63 9.18 -0.08 -12.81
N ARG A 64 9.20 -1.00 -13.79
CA ARG A 64 9.49 -2.43 -13.62
C ARG A 64 8.57 -3.09 -12.59
N GLU A 65 7.31 -2.70 -12.55
CA GLU A 65 6.31 -3.34 -11.68
C GLU A 65 6.12 -4.82 -12.07
N VAL A 66 5.74 -5.66 -11.11
CA VAL A 66 5.46 -7.08 -11.40
C VAL A 66 4.06 -7.22 -11.98
N LEU A 67 3.99 -7.11 -13.31
CA LEU A 67 2.75 -7.15 -14.06
C LEU A 67 2.39 -8.55 -14.58
N ARG A 68 1.08 -8.83 -14.62
CA ARG A 68 0.48 -9.98 -15.28
C ARG A 68 -0.71 -9.54 -16.13
N ARG A 69 -0.86 -10.19 -17.28
CA ARG A 69 -2.11 -10.14 -18.05
C ARG A 69 -2.99 -11.31 -17.61
N GLN A 70 -4.19 -11.01 -17.15
CA GLN A 70 -5.18 -12.04 -16.81
C GLN A 70 -6.37 -11.98 -17.78
N ARG A 71 -7.13 -13.07 -17.90
CA ARG A 71 -8.33 -13.11 -18.74
C ARG A 71 -9.51 -12.45 -18.02
N PRO A 72 -10.42 -11.72 -18.70
CA PRO A 72 -10.33 -11.27 -20.08
C PRO A 72 -9.58 -9.92 -20.16
N PHE A 73 -8.37 -9.94 -20.74
CA PHE A 73 -7.50 -8.78 -20.99
C PHE A 73 -7.47 -7.74 -19.86
N ARG A 74 -7.31 -8.20 -18.62
CA ARG A 74 -7.17 -7.32 -17.45
C ARG A 74 -5.70 -7.18 -17.06
N ILE A 75 -5.34 -5.99 -16.62
CA ILE A 75 -4.03 -5.71 -16.02
C ILE A 75 -4.08 -6.14 -14.55
N SER A 76 -3.05 -6.84 -14.11
CA SER A 76 -2.81 -7.07 -12.69
C SER A 76 -1.37 -6.73 -12.34
N SER A 77 -1.18 -6.11 -11.18
CA SER A 77 0.11 -5.77 -10.60
C SER A 77 0.25 -6.38 -9.21
N SER A 78 1.40 -6.96 -8.91
CA SER A 78 1.63 -7.66 -7.65
C SER A 78 2.72 -6.99 -6.82
N TYR A 79 2.46 -6.85 -5.53
CA TYR A 79 3.31 -6.10 -4.59
C TYR A 79 3.51 -6.90 -3.29
N PRO A 80 4.69 -6.77 -2.66
CA PRO A 80 4.87 -7.29 -1.31
C PRO A 80 4.30 -6.30 -0.30
N LEU A 81 3.68 -6.87 0.72
CA LEU A 81 3.18 -6.17 1.89
C LEU A 81 3.93 -6.70 3.11
N LEU A 82 4.61 -5.80 3.81
CA LEU A 82 5.30 -6.09 5.06
C LEU A 82 4.50 -5.51 6.22
N PHE A 83 4.74 -6.01 7.42
CA PHE A 83 4.01 -5.62 8.63
C PHE A 83 4.97 -5.35 9.78
N PHE A 84 4.73 -4.28 10.53
CA PHE A 84 5.47 -3.94 11.74
C PHE A 84 4.62 -4.30 12.97
N PRO A 85 4.96 -5.38 13.70
CA PRO A 85 4.08 -5.93 14.75
C PRO A 85 3.77 -4.95 15.88
N ASP A 86 4.76 -4.21 16.38
CA ASP A 86 4.60 -3.40 17.60
C ASP A 86 3.65 -2.21 17.41
N HIS A 87 3.43 -1.80 16.17
CA HIS A 87 2.63 -0.62 15.83
C HIS A 87 1.52 -0.90 14.83
N GLY A 88 1.27 -2.16 14.48
CA GLY A 88 0.16 -2.51 13.60
C GLY A 88 0.24 -1.86 12.21
N THR A 89 1.45 -1.56 11.72
CA THR A 89 1.64 -0.79 10.48
C THR A 89 1.99 -1.71 9.32
N PHE A 90 1.31 -1.55 8.19
CA PHE A 90 1.72 -2.17 6.94
C PHE A 90 2.65 -1.27 6.14
N ALA A 91 3.67 -1.86 5.50
CA ALA A 91 4.48 -1.20 4.48
C ALA A 91 4.19 -1.84 3.12
N LEU A 92 3.55 -1.06 2.24
CA LEU A 92 3.37 -1.40 0.83
C LEU A 92 4.61 -0.95 0.06
N VAL A 93 5.25 -1.88 -0.64
CA VAL A 93 6.39 -1.57 -1.52
C VAL A 93 5.93 -1.64 -2.98
N CYS A 94 6.23 -0.61 -3.75
CA CYS A 94 5.99 -0.57 -5.21
C CYS A 94 7.20 0.04 -5.93
N GLY A 95 7.18 0.05 -7.26
CA GLY A 95 8.27 0.58 -8.07
C GLY A 95 8.51 2.08 -7.87
N LEU A 96 7.48 2.82 -7.46
CA LEU A 96 7.57 4.27 -7.22
C LEU A 96 8.02 4.64 -5.79
N GLY A 97 8.01 3.69 -4.85
CA GLY A 97 8.31 3.98 -3.45
C GLY A 97 7.51 3.12 -2.48
N ILE A 98 7.39 3.61 -1.25
CA ILE A 98 6.82 2.88 -0.11
C ILE A 98 5.71 3.70 0.52
N LYS A 99 4.65 3.03 0.95
CA LYS A 99 3.58 3.61 1.75
C LYS A 99 3.41 2.84 3.06
N PHE A 100 3.41 3.57 4.16
CA PHE A 100 3.10 3.06 5.50
C PHE A 100 1.64 3.30 5.81
N TYR A 101 0.92 2.27 6.27
CA TYR A 101 -0.50 2.28 6.55
C TYR A 101 -0.77 1.79 7.96
N THR A 102 -1.45 2.60 8.78
CA THR A 102 -1.90 2.21 10.12
C THR A 102 -3.40 2.49 10.25
N LEU A 103 -4.15 1.50 10.75
CA LEU A 103 -5.58 1.61 11.04
C LEU A 103 -5.77 1.65 12.56
N PHE A 104 -6.60 2.57 13.04
CA PHE A 104 -7.00 2.66 14.44
C PHE A 104 -8.37 2.00 14.66
N ASP A 105 -8.66 1.59 15.89
CA ASP A 105 -9.89 0.90 16.27
C ASP A 105 -11.16 1.75 16.03
N ASP A 106 -11.02 3.08 16.09
CA ASP A 106 -12.10 4.02 15.77
C ASP A 106 -12.35 4.18 14.26
N GLY A 107 -11.60 3.44 13.44
CA GLY A 107 -11.64 3.49 11.99
C GLY A 107 -10.69 4.52 11.38
N THR A 108 -9.97 5.34 12.15
CA THR A 108 -9.04 6.33 11.61
C THR A 108 -7.92 5.66 10.82
N GLY A 109 -7.57 6.21 9.66
CA GLY A 109 -6.46 5.74 8.85
C GLY A 109 -5.33 6.77 8.78
N LEU A 110 -4.10 6.32 9.03
CA LEU A 110 -2.88 7.09 8.86
C LEU A 110 -2.05 6.49 7.74
N ILE A 111 -1.66 7.32 6.78
CA ILE A 111 -0.82 6.96 5.63
C ILE A 111 0.39 7.89 5.58
N THR A 112 1.59 7.35 5.46
CA THR A 112 2.79 8.12 5.08
C THR A 112 3.39 7.53 3.81
N SER A 113 3.72 8.34 2.82
CA SER A 113 4.14 7.88 1.50
C SER A 113 5.42 8.58 1.06
N THR A 114 6.41 7.80 0.60
CA THR A 114 7.58 8.34 -0.13
C THR A 114 7.26 8.62 -1.60
N ILE A 115 6.15 8.07 -2.10
CA ILE A 115 5.70 8.29 -3.48
C ILE A 115 5.21 9.72 -3.63
N SER A 116 5.80 10.44 -4.59
CA SER A 116 5.36 11.76 -5.04
C SER A 116 3.89 11.72 -5.43
N SER A 117 3.04 12.15 -4.50
CA SER A 117 1.60 12.25 -4.68
C SER A 117 1.08 13.42 -3.84
N ARG A 118 -0.24 13.60 -3.74
CA ARG A 118 -0.82 14.65 -2.91
C ARG A 118 -1.05 14.14 -1.50
N GLY A 119 -0.71 14.97 -0.51
CA GLY A 119 -1.18 14.80 0.86
C GLY A 119 -2.68 14.99 0.92
N LEU A 120 -3.33 14.37 1.90
CA LEU A 120 -4.78 14.40 2.03
C LEU A 120 -5.15 14.35 3.51
N THR A 121 -6.00 15.27 3.93
CA THR A 121 -6.74 15.18 5.19
C THR A 121 -8.21 15.15 4.85
N ASN A 122 -8.90 14.08 5.25
CA ASN A 122 -10.33 13.91 5.04
C ASN A 122 -10.99 13.47 6.34
N GLU A 123 -11.55 14.42 7.07
CA GLU A 123 -12.20 14.18 8.37
C GLU A 123 -13.43 13.28 8.24
N ARG A 124 -14.21 13.44 7.17
CA ARG A 124 -15.40 12.61 6.90
C ARG A 124 -15.05 11.13 6.76
N LEU A 125 -13.92 10.83 6.13
CA LEU A 125 -13.42 9.46 5.96
C LEU A 125 -12.42 9.06 7.06
N GLN A 126 -12.16 9.95 8.03
CA GLN A 126 -11.11 9.80 9.05
C GLN A 126 -9.77 9.34 8.45
N LEU A 127 -9.36 9.92 7.33
CA LEU A 127 -8.17 9.50 6.59
C LEU A 127 -7.16 10.63 6.50
N TYR A 128 -5.94 10.35 6.94
CA TYR A 128 -4.82 11.28 7.00
C TYR A 128 -3.64 10.70 6.24
N LYS A 129 -3.25 11.34 5.14
CA LYS A 129 -2.15 10.95 4.27
C LYS A 129 -1.12 12.07 4.16
N TYR A 130 0.11 11.72 4.46
CA TYR A 130 1.26 12.62 4.41
C TYR A 130 2.27 12.15 3.38
N ILE A 131 2.84 13.12 2.66
CA ILE A 131 3.83 12.87 1.62
C ILE A 131 5.17 13.35 2.11
N VAL A 132 6.17 12.53 1.86
CA VAL A 132 7.52 12.74 2.31
C VAL A 132 8.42 12.56 1.09
N SER A 133 9.18 13.59 0.74
CA SER A 133 10.14 13.54 -0.38
C SER A 133 11.56 13.15 0.07
N HIS A 134 11.67 12.40 1.17
CA HIS A 134 12.91 11.91 1.76
C HIS A 134 13.03 10.38 1.62
N ASP A 135 14.12 9.82 2.14
CA ASP A 135 14.35 8.38 2.20
C ASP A 135 13.30 7.64 3.06
N VAL A 136 13.38 6.31 3.01
CA VAL A 136 12.40 5.40 3.63
C VAL A 136 12.47 5.50 5.15
N GLU A 137 13.68 5.61 5.68
CA GLU A 137 14.04 5.78 7.09
C GLU A 137 13.34 7.01 7.67
N TRP A 138 13.46 8.15 7.00
CA TRP A 138 12.80 9.38 7.40
C TRP A 138 11.29 9.22 7.33
N ALA A 139 10.77 8.66 6.23
CA ALA A 139 9.33 8.47 6.08
C ALA A 139 8.75 7.57 7.17
N TRP A 140 9.49 6.54 7.58
CA TRP A 140 9.12 5.68 8.69
C TRP A 140 9.13 6.43 10.03
N THR A 141 10.21 7.16 10.32
CA THR A 141 10.33 7.99 11.53
C THR A 141 9.18 9.00 11.62
N ASN A 142 8.84 9.64 10.49
CA ASN A 142 7.72 10.58 10.43
C ASN A 142 6.37 9.90 10.63
N HIS A 143 6.20 8.68 10.12
CA HIS A 143 4.99 7.88 10.38
C HIS A 143 4.86 7.55 11.87
N GLN A 144 5.93 7.12 12.52
CA GLN A 144 5.94 6.80 13.95
C GLN A 144 5.62 8.02 14.82
N GLU A 145 6.18 9.19 14.51
CA GLU A 145 5.88 10.42 15.26
C GLU A 145 4.40 10.81 15.14
N ARG A 146 3.82 10.70 13.94
CA ARG A 146 2.38 10.95 13.74
C ARG A 146 1.51 9.92 14.43
N LEU A 147 1.90 8.65 14.35
CA LEU A 147 1.22 7.57 15.06
C LEU A 147 1.19 7.87 16.57
N ARG A 148 2.32 8.29 17.14
CA ARG A 148 2.44 8.69 18.55
C ARG A 148 1.49 9.85 18.88
N GLN A 149 1.36 10.85 18.01
CA GLN A 149 0.41 11.96 18.21
C GLN A 149 -1.05 11.47 18.25
N PHE A 150 -1.43 10.55 17.37
CA PHE A 150 -2.78 9.95 17.40
C PHE A 150 -3.01 9.11 18.65
N VAL A 151 -2.02 8.33 19.08
CA VAL A 151 -2.10 7.54 20.32
C VAL A 151 -2.24 8.46 21.54
N LEU A 152 -1.47 9.56 21.60
CA LEU A 152 -1.59 10.57 22.66
C LEU A 152 -2.95 11.29 22.65
N SER A 153 -3.60 11.38 21.50
CA SER A 153 -4.98 11.88 21.39
C SER A 153 -6.05 10.86 21.82
N GLY A 154 -5.64 9.68 22.28
CA GLY A 154 -6.52 8.62 22.78
C GLY A 154 -6.96 7.59 21.73
N LYS A 155 -6.35 7.58 20.53
CA LYS A 155 -6.65 6.53 19.53
C LYS A 155 -5.86 5.25 19.82
N HIS A 156 -6.50 4.11 19.60
CA HIS A 156 -5.87 2.79 19.76
C HIS A 156 -5.65 2.14 18.40
N VAL A 157 -4.52 1.47 18.22
CA VAL A 157 -4.15 0.86 16.95
C VAL A 157 -4.78 -0.52 16.80
N GLN A 158 -5.38 -0.78 15.64
CA GLN A 158 -5.94 -2.08 15.27
C GLN A 158 -4.80 -3.03 14.82
N GLY A 159 -3.97 -3.50 15.76
CA GLY A 159 -2.72 -4.23 15.52
C GLY A 159 -2.83 -5.66 14.98
N ASN A 160 -3.84 -5.99 14.18
CA ASN A 160 -4.18 -7.38 13.86
C ASN A 160 -3.50 -7.98 12.61
N GLY A 161 -2.68 -7.23 11.86
CA GLY A 161 -1.88 -7.76 10.74
C GLY A 161 -2.67 -8.44 9.61
N ARG A 162 -4.00 -8.27 9.58
CA ARG A 162 -4.88 -8.95 8.61
C ARG A 162 -4.87 -8.22 7.27
N PHE A 163 -4.83 -8.98 6.17
CA PHE A 163 -4.88 -8.42 4.82
C PHE A 163 -6.09 -7.51 4.59
N GLN A 164 -7.26 -7.87 5.14
CA GLN A 164 -8.49 -7.07 5.01
C GLN A 164 -8.36 -5.67 5.64
N THR A 165 -7.55 -5.52 6.70
CA THR A 165 -7.25 -4.24 7.34
C THR A 165 -6.54 -3.31 6.34
N TYR A 166 -5.53 -3.83 5.65
CA TYR A 166 -4.85 -3.12 4.57
C TYR A 166 -5.79 -2.77 3.41
N VAL A 167 -6.56 -3.74 2.90
CA VAL A 167 -7.50 -3.52 1.78
C VAL A 167 -8.49 -2.41 2.09
N THR A 168 -9.01 -2.38 3.32
CA THR A 168 -9.95 -1.35 3.78
C THR A 168 -9.34 0.05 3.73
N LEU A 169 -8.08 0.20 4.17
CA LEU A 169 -7.36 1.47 4.08
C LEU A 169 -7.05 1.88 2.64
N SER A 170 -6.58 0.94 1.81
CA SER A 170 -6.22 1.22 0.42
C SER A 170 -7.44 1.66 -0.40
N GLN A 171 -8.58 0.97 -0.27
CA GLN A 171 -9.83 1.37 -0.92
C GLN A 171 -10.33 2.73 -0.44
N ARG A 172 -10.15 3.04 0.85
CA ARG A 172 -10.54 4.35 1.39
C ARG A 172 -9.65 5.47 0.86
N GLU A 173 -8.35 5.22 0.68
CA GLU A 173 -7.44 6.15 0.01
C GLU A 173 -7.92 6.46 -1.41
N ASP A 174 -8.27 5.44 -2.19
CA ASP A 174 -8.74 5.60 -3.56
C ASP A 174 -10.06 6.39 -3.63
N GLN A 175 -11.01 6.09 -2.74
CA GLN A 175 -12.25 6.85 -2.62
C GLN A 175 -11.98 8.31 -2.30
N ALA A 176 -11.08 8.59 -1.37
CA ALA A 176 -10.79 9.96 -0.97
C ALA A 176 -10.06 10.76 -2.05
N MET A 177 -9.30 10.10 -2.93
CA MET A 177 -8.63 10.71 -4.08
C MET A 177 -9.57 10.97 -5.27
N THR A 178 -10.66 10.20 -5.39
CA THR A 178 -11.63 10.31 -6.49
C THR A 178 -12.87 11.14 -6.15
N SER A 179 -13.21 11.31 -4.86
CA SER A 179 -14.42 12.04 -4.41
C SER A 179 -14.29 13.58 -4.43
N ARG A 180 -13.50 14.14 -5.36
CA ARG A 180 -13.31 15.59 -5.49
C ARG A 180 -13.61 16.05 -6.91
#